data_AF-A0A7S1RVI4-F1
#
_entry.id   AF-A0A7S1RVI4-F1
#
_cell.length_a   1.000
_cell.length_b   1.000
_cell.length_c   1.000
_cell.angle_alpha   90.00
_cell.angle_beta   90.00
_cell.angle_gamma   90.00
#
_symmetry.space_group_name_H-M   'P 1'
#
loop_
_entity.id
_entity.type
_entity.pdbx_description
1 polymer ?
#
loop_
_entity_poly.entity_id
_entity_poly.type
_entity_poly.pdbx_seq_one_letter_code
_entity_poly.pdbx_strand_id
1 'polypeptide(L)'
;VRYQFGIEPDVCFVLDRAAPHHALCSSSGAEMLREDPDRWIRIFNPMVNNFPADEEGQRMMRMWKGDMRFQEEGAKPLGYHQFHCPLHVCVALGNFMFDSKEAQAKMSKQDLEWNTQRAAILGSKPGSSALWDHAAYEDWEQWTSDSCTVHDMEVDHNMIKACRGFHELLWKVLDKRKCAP
;
A
#
# COMPACT_ATOMS: atom_id res chain seq x y z
N VAL A 1 6.00 19.75 -7.02
CA VAL A 1 7.17 19.04 -7.60
C VAL A 1 7.11 19.02 -9.13
N ARG A 2 6.17 18.32 -9.80
CA ARG A 2 6.06 18.40 -11.28
C ARG A 2 5.77 19.80 -11.82
N TYR A 3 4.74 20.48 -11.31
CA TYR A 3 4.39 21.84 -11.77
C TYR A 3 5.48 22.89 -11.52
N GLN A 4 6.42 22.58 -10.62
CA GLN A 4 7.47 23.48 -10.18
C GLN A 4 8.84 23.13 -10.79
N PHE A 5 9.08 21.85 -11.11
CA PHE A 5 10.38 21.33 -11.52
C PHE A 5 10.34 20.42 -12.76
N GLY A 6 9.15 20.13 -13.32
CA GLY A 6 8.99 19.26 -14.49
C GLY A 6 9.35 17.78 -14.27
N ILE A 7 9.41 17.32 -13.02
CA ILE A 7 9.85 15.96 -12.68
C ILE A 7 8.68 14.98 -12.75
N GLU A 8 8.88 13.86 -13.44
CA GLU A 8 7.99 12.69 -13.51
C GLU A 8 8.66 11.49 -12.83
N PRO A 9 7.90 10.58 -12.18
CA PRO A 9 8.46 9.39 -11.58
C PRO A 9 8.65 8.28 -12.63
N ASP A 10 9.83 7.69 -12.72
CA ASP A 10 10.04 6.50 -13.57
C ASP A 10 9.98 5.18 -12.79
N VAL A 11 10.37 5.22 -11.51
CA VAL A 11 10.33 4.05 -10.62
C VAL A 11 9.63 4.46 -9.32
N CYS A 12 8.55 3.76 -9.02
CA CYS A 12 7.73 3.95 -7.84
C CYS A 12 7.86 2.69 -6.96
N PHE A 13 8.39 2.86 -5.75
CA PHE A 13 8.11 1.91 -4.68
C PHE A 13 6.81 2.30 -4.01
N VAL A 14 5.81 1.42 -4.07
CA VAL A 14 4.51 1.68 -3.44
C VAL A 14 4.50 1.07 -2.04
N LEU A 15 4.77 1.92 -1.05
CA LEU A 15 4.73 1.54 0.36
C LEU A 15 3.28 1.41 0.80
N ASP A 16 2.77 0.18 0.79
CA ASP A 16 1.43 -0.16 1.26
C ASP A 16 0.35 0.78 0.70
N ARG A 17 0.37 1.02 -0.63
CA ARG A 17 -0.71 1.71 -1.37
C ARG A 17 -0.98 1.02 -2.71
N ALA A 18 -2.22 1.03 -3.16
CA ALA A 18 -2.59 0.70 -4.53
C ALA A 18 -2.54 1.93 -5.44
N ALA A 19 -2.99 1.81 -6.70
CA ALA A 19 -3.16 2.95 -7.58
C ALA A 19 -4.11 4.00 -6.96
N PRO A 20 -3.90 5.32 -7.20
CA PRO A 20 -4.52 6.37 -6.38
C PRO A 20 -6.06 6.42 -6.34
N HIS A 21 -6.78 5.72 -7.22
CA HIS A 21 -8.24 5.67 -7.22
C HIS A 21 -8.83 4.57 -6.33
N HIS A 22 -8.01 3.64 -5.85
CA HIS A 22 -8.44 2.61 -4.93
C HIS A 22 -8.52 3.17 -3.52
N ALA A 23 -9.70 3.03 -2.89
CA ALA A 23 -9.89 3.32 -1.48
C ALA A 23 -9.13 2.31 -0.62
N LEU A 24 -8.75 2.70 0.60
CA LEU A 24 -8.11 1.78 1.57
C LEU A 24 -9.15 0.84 2.17
N CYS A 25 -10.33 1.36 2.47
CA CYS A 25 -11.34 0.67 3.25
C CYS A 25 -12.46 0.10 2.36
N SER A 26 -13.14 -0.91 2.88
CA SER A 26 -14.50 -1.21 2.46
C SER A 26 -15.45 -0.05 2.87
N SER A 27 -16.66 0.00 2.33
CA SER A 27 -17.62 1.07 2.71
C SER A 27 -17.88 1.12 4.23
N SER A 28 -18.01 -0.03 4.88
CA SER A 28 -18.19 -0.12 6.34
C SER A 28 -16.91 0.19 7.10
N GLY A 29 -15.75 -0.19 6.56
CA GLY A 29 -14.45 0.19 7.11
C GLY A 29 -14.22 1.71 7.09
N ALA A 30 -14.61 2.38 6.00
CA ALA A 30 -14.48 3.82 5.82
C ALA A 30 -15.37 4.60 6.80
N GLU A 31 -16.61 4.12 7.00
CA GLU A 31 -17.52 4.66 8.01
C GLU A 31 -16.93 4.49 9.42
N MET A 32 -16.43 3.31 9.76
CA MET A 32 -15.79 3.05 11.06
C MET A 32 -14.54 3.92 11.27
N LEU A 33 -13.68 4.09 10.26
CA LEU A 33 -12.49 4.94 10.35
C LEU A 33 -12.84 6.41 10.61
N ARG A 34 -13.97 6.87 10.06
CA ARG A 34 -14.49 8.23 10.25
C ARG A 34 -15.05 8.43 11.66
N GLU A 35 -15.91 7.51 12.09
CA GLU A 35 -16.70 7.66 13.32
C GLU A 35 -15.98 7.19 14.58
N ASP A 36 -15.24 6.08 14.50
CA ASP A 36 -14.52 5.46 15.62
C ASP A 36 -13.15 4.92 15.16
N PRO A 37 -12.16 5.81 14.95
CA PRO A 37 -10.84 5.42 14.48
C PRO A 37 -10.07 4.56 15.51
N ASP A 38 -10.44 4.62 16.79
CA ASP A 38 -9.85 3.80 17.85
C ASP A 38 -10.36 2.36 17.79
N ARG A 39 -11.64 2.16 17.45
CA ARG A 39 -12.13 0.82 17.10
C ARG A 39 -11.52 0.31 15.79
N TRP A 40 -11.38 1.17 14.79
CA TRP A 40 -10.77 0.78 13.52
C TRP A 40 -9.33 0.29 13.71
N ILE A 41 -8.49 1.05 14.43
CA ILE A 41 -7.07 0.69 14.62
C ILE A 41 -6.89 -0.60 15.44
N ARG A 42 -7.81 -0.89 16.38
CA ARG A 42 -7.84 -2.16 17.13
C ARG A 42 -7.96 -3.38 16.23
N ILE A 43 -8.76 -3.27 15.17
CA ILE A 43 -8.96 -4.36 14.21
C ILE A 43 -7.80 -4.36 13.20
N PHE A 44 -7.42 -3.19 12.68
CA PHE A 44 -6.42 -3.07 11.63
C PHE A 44 -5.02 -3.48 12.08
N ASN A 45 -4.56 -2.99 13.23
CA ASN A 45 -3.22 -3.22 13.74
C ASN A 45 -3.21 -3.24 15.28
N PRO A 46 -3.48 -4.42 15.89
CA PRO A 46 -3.51 -4.56 17.34
C PRO A 46 -2.20 -4.15 18.04
N MET A 47 -1.05 -4.31 17.36
CA MET A 47 0.25 -3.90 17.90
C MET A 47 0.34 -2.39 18.11
N VAL A 48 -0.13 -1.62 17.13
CA VAL A 48 -0.24 -0.15 17.24
C VAL A 48 -1.23 0.22 18.33
N ASN A 49 -2.35 -0.50 18.43
CA ASN A 49 -3.33 -0.25 19.49
C ASN A 49 -2.76 -0.41 20.92
N ASN A 50 -1.74 -1.27 21.07
CA ASN A 50 -1.11 -1.56 22.35
C ASN A 50 0.11 -0.67 22.66
N PHE A 51 0.29 0.45 21.94
CA PHE A 51 1.31 1.41 22.31
C PHE A 51 1.11 1.94 23.74
N PRO A 52 2.20 2.29 24.45
CA PRO A 52 2.11 2.84 25.79
C PRO A 52 1.21 4.07 25.87
N ALA A 53 0.59 4.30 27.03
CA ALA A 53 -0.24 5.47 27.28
C ALA A 53 0.58 6.76 27.55
N ASP A 54 1.87 6.75 27.25
CA ASP A 54 2.73 7.92 27.36
C ASP A 54 2.59 8.84 26.14
N GLU A 55 3.25 10.00 26.20
CA GLU A 55 3.16 11.02 25.15
C GLU A 55 3.56 10.48 23.78
N GLU A 56 4.62 9.67 23.73
CA GLU A 56 5.16 9.12 22.50
C GLU A 56 4.24 8.07 21.89
N GLY A 57 3.70 7.15 22.70
CA GLY A 57 2.72 6.16 22.25
C GLY A 57 1.44 6.83 21.73
N GLN A 58 0.97 7.88 22.42
CA GLN A 58 -0.19 8.66 21.95
C GLN A 58 0.11 9.45 20.67
N ARG A 59 1.34 9.97 20.51
CA ARG A 59 1.79 10.63 19.27
C ARG A 59 1.79 9.65 18.10
N MET A 60 2.35 8.47 18.29
CA MET A 60 2.40 7.41 17.28
C MET A 60 1.00 6.91 16.91
N MET A 61 0.11 6.74 17.89
CA MET A 61 -1.28 6.38 17.64
C MET A 61 -2.00 7.44 16.78
N ARG A 62 -1.81 8.73 17.07
CA ARG A 62 -2.38 9.82 16.26
C ARG A 62 -1.85 9.82 14.84
N MET A 63 -0.55 9.59 14.66
CA MET A 63 0.09 9.48 13.34
C MET A 63 -0.56 8.35 12.53
N TRP A 64 -0.63 7.13 13.08
CA TRP A 64 -1.24 5.99 12.39
C TRP A 64 -2.70 6.23 12.00
N LYS A 65 -3.54 6.72 12.94
CA LYS A 65 -4.94 7.05 12.64
C LYS A 65 -5.07 8.13 11.58
N GLY A 66 -4.19 9.14 11.62
CA GLY A 66 -4.13 10.22 10.64
C GLY A 66 -3.73 9.72 9.25
N ASP A 67 -2.70 8.87 9.16
CA ASP A 67 -2.19 8.33 7.91
C ASP A 67 -3.22 7.46 7.19
N MET A 68 -3.96 6.64 7.94
CA MET A 68 -5.02 5.79 7.38
C MET A 68 -6.20 6.63 6.87
N ARG A 69 -6.59 7.67 7.61
CA ARG A 69 -7.61 8.64 7.15
C ARG A 69 -7.18 9.39 5.91
N PHE A 70 -5.94 9.91 5.92
CA PHE A 70 -5.37 10.60 4.78
C PHE A 70 -5.29 9.70 3.56
N GLN A 71 -5.06 8.40 3.75
CA GLN A 71 -5.05 7.43 2.66
C GLN A 71 -6.44 7.18 2.09
N GLU A 72 -7.44 6.98 2.96
CA GLU A 72 -8.83 6.78 2.56
C GLU A 72 -9.40 8.02 1.83
N GLU A 73 -9.29 9.20 2.46
CA GLU A 73 -9.76 10.48 1.89
C GLU A 73 -8.89 10.94 0.71
N GLY A 74 -7.68 10.40 0.62
CA GLY A 74 -6.69 10.70 -0.40
C GLY A 74 -6.98 10.07 -1.75
N ALA A 75 -7.91 9.12 -1.84
CA ALA A 75 -8.29 8.49 -3.10
C ALA A 75 -8.69 9.55 -4.14
N LYS A 76 -8.18 9.40 -5.36
CA LYS A 76 -8.35 10.35 -6.47
C LYS A 76 -9.06 9.66 -7.63
N PRO A 77 -10.06 10.30 -8.24
CA PRO A 77 -10.70 9.73 -9.42
C PRO A 77 -9.68 9.62 -10.57
N LEU A 78 -9.91 8.66 -11.46
CA LEU A 78 -9.18 8.56 -12.72
C LEU A 78 -9.29 9.89 -13.48
N GLY A 79 -8.19 10.30 -14.12
CA GLY A 79 -8.10 11.59 -14.80
C GLY A 79 -7.79 12.79 -13.89
N TYR A 80 -7.73 12.61 -12.55
CA TYR A 80 -7.21 13.64 -11.65
C TYR A 80 -5.76 14.03 -12.01
N HIS A 81 -4.96 13.04 -12.38
CA HIS A 81 -3.60 13.23 -12.85
C HIS A 81 -3.20 12.12 -13.83
N GLN A 82 -2.29 12.44 -14.75
CA GLN A 82 -1.67 11.46 -15.64
C GLN A 82 -0.18 11.78 -15.78
N PHE A 83 0.67 10.80 -15.48
CA PHE A 83 2.10 10.84 -15.70
C PHE A 83 2.43 10.67 -17.20
N HIS A 84 3.48 11.33 -17.69
CA HIS A 84 3.92 11.21 -19.09
C HIS A 84 5.28 10.53 -19.19
N CYS A 85 5.39 9.35 -18.60
CA CYS A 85 6.61 8.57 -18.52
C CYS A 85 6.29 7.08 -18.34
N PRO A 86 7.22 6.17 -18.71
CA PRO A 86 7.14 4.79 -18.27
C PRO A 86 7.15 4.72 -16.75
N LEU A 87 6.19 3.97 -16.19
CA LEU A 87 6.09 3.73 -14.75
C LEU A 87 6.53 2.31 -14.41
N HIS A 88 7.53 2.19 -13.56
CA HIS A 88 7.91 0.92 -12.94
C HIS A 88 7.39 0.88 -11.50
N VAL A 89 6.39 0.04 -11.23
CA VAL A 89 5.71 -0.07 -9.94
C VAL A 89 6.24 -1.27 -9.19
N CYS A 90 6.95 -1.08 -8.08
CA CYS A 90 7.52 -2.18 -7.31
C CYS A 90 6.60 -2.55 -6.13
N VAL A 91 6.18 -3.82 -6.08
CA VAL A 91 5.22 -4.35 -5.10
C VAL A 91 5.93 -5.38 -4.22
N ALA A 92 5.79 -5.23 -2.89
CA ALA A 92 6.37 -6.16 -1.91
C ALA A 92 5.44 -7.37 -1.71
N LEU A 93 5.81 -8.53 -2.25
CA LEU A 93 4.99 -9.75 -2.17
C LEU A 93 4.88 -10.33 -0.76
N GLY A 94 5.77 -9.95 0.16
CA GLY A 94 5.69 -10.35 1.57
C GLY A 94 4.35 -9.98 2.22
N ASN A 95 3.67 -8.94 1.74
CA ASN A 95 2.35 -8.53 2.24
C ASN A 95 1.23 -9.56 1.94
N PHE A 96 1.44 -10.45 0.98
CA PHE A 96 0.50 -11.49 0.57
C PHE A 96 0.86 -12.88 1.11
N MET A 97 1.88 -12.97 1.99
CA MET A 97 2.43 -14.26 2.45
C MET A 97 1.40 -15.16 3.15
N PHE A 98 0.29 -14.60 3.64
CA PHE A 98 -0.80 -15.33 4.29
C PHE A 98 -2.07 -15.47 3.43
N ASP A 99 -2.01 -15.11 2.14
CA ASP A 99 -3.18 -15.19 1.24
C ASP A 99 -3.41 -16.60 0.69
N SER A 100 -2.42 -17.49 0.73
CA SER A 100 -2.57 -18.86 0.23
C SER A 100 -3.36 -19.74 1.21
N LYS A 101 -4.10 -20.72 0.67
CA LYS A 101 -4.85 -21.67 1.50
C LYS A 101 -3.94 -22.43 2.45
N GLU A 102 -2.74 -22.78 1.99
CA GLU A 102 -1.72 -23.48 2.74
C GLU A 102 -1.17 -22.63 3.89
N ALA A 103 -1.01 -21.32 3.69
CA ALA A 103 -0.58 -20.40 4.73
C ALA A 103 -1.71 -20.19 5.76
N GLN A 104 -2.94 -19.96 5.30
CA GLN A 104 -4.11 -19.79 6.17
C GLN A 104 -4.40 -21.03 7.02
N ALA A 105 -4.21 -22.23 6.46
CA ALA A 105 -4.39 -23.49 7.20
C ALA A 105 -3.37 -23.68 8.35
N LYS A 106 -2.26 -22.93 8.32
CA LYS A 106 -1.23 -22.95 9.37
C LYS A 106 -1.42 -21.85 10.42
N MET A 107 -2.34 -20.92 10.20
CA MET A 107 -2.63 -19.85 11.16
C MET A 107 -3.33 -20.42 12.40
N SER A 108 -3.11 -19.80 13.56
CA SER A 108 -3.93 -20.11 14.72
C SER A 108 -5.38 -19.67 14.48
N LYS A 109 -6.34 -20.26 15.20
CA LYS A 109 -7.75 -19.86 15.11
C LYS A 109 -7.92 -18.35 15.37
N GLN A 110 -7.17 -17.82 16.34
CA GLN A 110 -7.21 -16.40 16.70
C GLN A 110 -6.67 -15.52 15.58
N ASP A 111 -5.55 -15.89 14.96
CA ASP A 111 -4.96 -15.11 13.86
C ASP A 111 -5.86 -15.14 12.62
N LEU A 112 -6.49 -16.29 12.33
CA LEU A 112 -7.43 -16.41 11.21
C LEU A 112 -8.68 -15.56 11.44
N GLU A 113 -9.22 -15.54 12.66
CA GLU A 113 -10.36 -14.70 13.03
C GLU A 113 -10.01 -13.22 12.92
N TRP A 114 -8.84 -12.81 13.44
CA TRP A 114 -8.35 -11.45 13.30
C TRP A 114 -8.16 -11.06 11.83
N ASN A 115 -7.51 -11.91 11.03
CA ASN A 115 -7.29 -11.65 9.60
C ASN A 115 -8.61 -11.49 8.83
N THR A 116 -9.62 -12.31 9.18
CA THR A 116 -10.97 -12.21 8.60
C THR A 116 -11.63 -10.87 8.96
N GLN A 117 -11.58 -10.47 10.23
CA GLN A 117 -12.14 -9.19 10.69
C GLN A 117 -11.44 -7.99 10.05
N ARG A 118 -10.10 -8.07 9.93
CA ARG A 118 -9.29 -7.04 9.29
C ARG A 118 -9.59 -6.91 7.81
N ALA A 119 -9.65 -8.01 7.06
CA ALA A 119 -10.01 -7.97 5.65
C ALA A 119 -11.42 -7.38 5.43
N ALA A 120 -12.36 -7.59 6.36
CA ALA A 120 -13.71 -7.04 6.23
C ALA A 120 -13.79 -5.50 6.33
N ILE A 121 -12.81 -4.84 6.96
CA ILE A 121 -12.73 -3.37 7.04
C ILE A 121 -11.84 -2.73 5.97
N LEU A 122 -11.18 -3.56 5.14
CA LEU A 122 -10.26 -3.12 4.08
C LEU A 122 -10.88 -3.31 2.70
N GLY A 123 -10.28 -2.66 1.70
CA GLY A 123 -10.67 -2.78 0.29
C GLY A 123 -10.17 -4.06 -0.39
N SER A 124 -9.33 -4.86 0.28
CA SER A 124 -8.87 -6.15 -0.24
C SER A 124 -9.95 -7.24 -0.18
N LYS A 125 -9.74 -8.31 -0.96
CA LYS A 125 -10.65 -9.46 -0.96
C LYS A 125 -10.75 -10.12 0.43
N PRO A 126 -11.87 -10.79 0.72
CA PRO A 126 -12.04 -11.51 1.98
C PRO A 126 -10.89 -12.48 2.27
N GLY A 127 -10.34 -12.38 3.48
CA GLY A 127 -9.25 -13.24 3.97
C GLY A 127 -7.85 -12.85 3.49
N SER A 128 -7.68 -11.77 2.72
CA SER A 128 -6.34 -11.28 2.37
C SER A 128 -5.63 -10.65 3.57
N SER A 129 -4.33 -10.92 3.71
CA SER A 129 -3.46 -10.20 4.62
C SER A 129 -2.98 -8.86 4.05
N ALA A 130 -3.08 -8.67 2.72
CA ALA A 130 -2.73 -7.43 2.08
C ALA A 130 -3.82 -6.35 2.26
N LEU A 131 -3.42 -5.09 2.11
CA LEU A 131 -4.33 -3.94 2.19
C LEU A 131 -5.18 -3.76 0.94
N TRP A 132 -4.64 -4.12 -0.22
CA TRP A 132 -5.36 -4.21 -1.50
C TRP A 132 -5.03 -5.53 -2.17
N ASP A 133 -5.90 -5.93 -3.08
CA ASP A 133 -5.61 -7.02 -3.99
C ASP A 133 -4.46 -6.65 -4.94
N HIS A 134 -3.75 -7.67 -5.42
CA HIS A 134 -2.63 -7.47 -6.34
C HIS A 134 -3.05 -6.75 -7.64
N ALA A 135 -4.26 -7.02 -8.15
CA ALA A 135 -4.83 -6.33 -9.31
C ALA A 135 -4.91 -4.80 -9.14
N ALA A 136 -5.07 -4.30 -7.90
CA ALA A 136 -5.13 -2.86 -7.64
C ALA A 136 -3.78 -2.14 -7.91
N TYR A 137 -2.69 -2.90 -8.03
CA TYR A 137 -1.38 -2.38 -8.43
C TYR A 137 -1.20 -2.38 -9.96
N GLU A 138 -1.90 -3.26 -10.69
CA GLU A 138 -1.90 -3.27 -12.16
C GLU A 138 -2.57 -2.00 -12.71
N ASP A 139 -3.59 -1.50 -12.01
CA ASP A 139 -4.31 -0.28 -12.38
C ASP A 139 -3.48 1.01 -12.34
N TRP A 140 -2.21 0.96 -11.91
CA TRP A 140 -1.27 2.06 -12.13
C TRP A 140 -1.05 2.38 -13.62
N GLU A 141 -1.33 1.43 -14.52
CA GLU A 141 -1.32 1.69 -15.96
C GLU A 141 -2.27 2.83 -16.36
N GLN A 142 -3.38 3.00 -15.64
CA GLN A 142 -4.36 4.05 -15.89
C GLN A 142 -3.87 5.44 -15.46
N TRP A 143 -2.73 5.52 -14.77
CA TRP A 143 -2.14 6.75 -14.25
C TRP A 143 -0.98 7.27 -15.09
N THR A 144 -0.59 6.58 -16.17
CA THR A 144 0.39 7.06 -17.15
C THR A 144 -0.21 7.12 -18.54
N SER A 145 0.38 7.94 -19.42
CA SER A 145 0.10 7.96 -20.86
C SER A 145 1.10 7.13 -21.68
N ASP A 146 2.10 6.53 -21.02
CA ASP A 146 3.12 5.68 -21.64
C ASP A 146 2.90 4.24 -21.15
N SER A 147 3.97 3.51 -20.86
CA SER A 147 3.97 2.13 -20.37
C SER A 147 3.95 2.07 -18.85
N CYS A 148 3.28 1.06 -18.30
CA CYS A 148 3.38 0.70 -16.89
C CYS A 148 3.89 -0.74 -16.77
N THR A 149 4.75 -1.02 -15.80
CA THR A 149 5.22 -2.37 -15.50
C THR A 149 5.23 -2.57 -14.00
N VAL A 150 4.47 -3.55 -13.54
CA VAL A 150 4.47 -3.99 -12.14
C VAL A 150 5.59 -5.01 -11.93
N HIS A 151 6.40 -4.80 -10.89
CA HIS A 151 7.52 -5.64 -10.51
C HIS A 151 7.25 -6.22 -9.13
N ASP A 152 7.09 -7.53 -9.10
CA ASP A 152 6.93 -8.28 -7.87
C ASP A 152 8.29 -8.50 -7.20
N MET A 153 8.41 -8.04 -5.96
CA MET A 153 9.62 -8.16 -5.16
C MET A 153 9.36 -9.15 -4.01
N GLU A 154 10.14 -10.23 -3.92
CA GLU A 154 10.04 -11.26 -2.88
C GLU A 154 10.58 -10.80 -1.51
N VAL A 155 10.04 -9.70 -1.01
CA VAL A 155 10.40 -9.03 0.25
C VAL A 155 9.14 -8.42 0.87
N ASP A 156 9.20 -8.07 2.14
CA ASP A 156 8.17 -7.21 2.77
C ASP A 156 8.41 -5.72 2.45
N HIS A 157 7.42 -4.89 2.79
CA HIS A 157 7.45 -3.46 2.52
C HIS A 157 8.55 -2.70 3.29
N ASN A 158 9.07 -3.25 4.39
CA ASN A 158 10.18 -2.67 5.14
C ASN A 158 11.53 -2.96 4.46
N MET A 159 11.65 -4.15 3.86
CA MET A 159 12.90 -4.67 3.30
C MET A 159 13.13 -4.31 1.83
N ILE A 160 12.12 -3.84 1.11
CA ILE A 160 12.25 -3.47 -0.31
C ILE A 160 13.29 -2.40 -0.60
N LYS A 161 13.52 -1.46 0.34
CA LYS A 161 14.59 -0.46 0.24
C LYS A 161 15.99 -1.06 0.34
N ALA A 162 16.12 -2.27 0.87
CA ALA A 162 17.36 -3.04 0.92
C ALA A 162 17.40 -4.16 -0.13
N CYS A 163 16.31 -4.36 -0.89
CA CYS A 163 16.22 -5.40 -1.89
C CYS A 163 17.14 -5.11 -3.07
N ARG A 164 18.09 -6.00 -3.33
CA ARG A 164 19.04 -5.88 -4.45
C ARG A 164 18.32 -5.74 -5.80
N GLY A 165 17.25 -6.52 -6.03
CA GLY A 165 16.48 -6.45 -7.27
C GLY A 165 15.83 -5.08 -7.50
N PHE A 166 15.32 -4.45 -6.43
CA PHE A 166 14.82 -3.08 -6.49
C PHE A 166 15.91 -2.08 -6.88
N HIS A 167 17.09 -2.16 -6.26
CA HIS A 167 18.23 -1.28 -6.60
C HIS A 167 18.70 -1.48 -8.04
N GLU A 168 18.84 -2.73 -8.49
CA GLU A 168 19.25 -3.05 -9.86
C GLU A 168 18.26 -2.49 -10.88
N LEU A 169 16.95 -2.63 -10.64
CA LEU A 169 15.91 -2.03 -11.47
C LEU A 169 16.02 -0.50 -11.48
N LEU A 170 16.10 0.12 -10.30
CA LEU A 170 16.22 1.57 -10.15
C LEU A 170 17.39 2.12 -10.95
N TRP A 171 18.59 1.57 -10.77
CA TRP A 171 19.78 2.02 -11.47
C TRP A 171 19.70 1.77 -12.98
N LYS A 172 19.17 0.62 -13.41
CA LYS A 172 18.96 0.32 -14.83
C LYS A 172 18.03 1.34 -15.49
N VAL A 173 16.93 1.71 -14.84
CA VAL A 173 15.98 2.71 -15.37
C VAL A 173 16.64 4.09 -15.41
N LEU A 174 17.32 4.48 -14.33
CA LEU A 174 18.05 5.76 -14.27
C LEU A 174 19.11 5.88 -15.37
N ASP A 175 19.91 4.83 -15.60
CA ASP A 175 20.96 4.87 -16.62
C ASP A 175 20.39 4.89 -18.03
N LYS A 176 19.29 4.18 -18.29
CA LYS A 176 18.56 4.28 -19.56
C LYS A 176 18.08 5.70 -19.83
N ARG A 177 17.61 6.42 -18.80
CA ARG A 177 17.15 7.80 -18.92
C ARG A 177 18.26 8.81 -19.16
N LYS A 178 19.42 8.65 -18.51
CA LYS A 178 20.60 9.50 -18.77
C LYS A 178 21.10 9.39 -20.22
N CYS A 179 20.88 8.26 -20.86
CA CYS A 179 21.27 8.00 -22.24
C CYS A 179 20.20 8.40 -23.27
N ALA A 180 19.01 8.83 -22.83
CA ALA A 180 17.98 9.31 -23.75
C ALA A 180 18.37 10.70 -24.29
N PRO A 181 18.32 10.91 -25.63
CA PRO A 181 18.70 12.17 -26.27
C PRO A 181 17.73 13.32 -25.95
#